data_AF-A0A6J8DHY6-F1
#
_entry.id   AF-A0A6J8DHY6-F1
#
_cell.length_a   1.000
_cell.length_b   1.000
_cell.length_c   1.000
_cell.angle_alpha   90.00
_cell.angle_beta   90.00
_cell.angle_gamma   90.00
#
_symmetry.space_group_name_H-M   'P 1'
#
loop_
_entity.id
_entity.type
_entity.pdbx_description
1 polymer ?
#
loop_
_entity_poly.entity_id
_entity_poly.type
_entity_poly.pdbx_seq_one_letter_code
_entity_poly.pdbx_strand_id
1 'polypeptide(L)'
;MNLFPPDNDIRRLSSMLSTKSESSFVMLDCLFYKIANRIPVPTDISDCHKYLSFTESLLMSESSTFITDVCKYNYAKISQIVAQLLPPPKSVSKTYNIPARYHRHLQNGTKTDAVSGWLLYASFYYVTGQFDVTLRLTDYVLSRCSPDMMLKDVDYDCEVHQNCYRKNVHSTMTLNDRMKISTISHVRYIKHSSLIPLELKLEVEDAAINIPPNVISHCLRCLCFHRLGDIFNRQQALRDLYLIVIDNYSITRSHISISLTILGVCYEISGDKDRAYQCYGEALQRNNMLSSLSAEKRISKLDGN
;
A
#
# COMPACT_ATOMS: atom_id res chain seq x y z
N MET A 1 1.55 12.94 23.81
CA MET A 1 0.96 12.57 22.51
C MET A 1 -0.43 12.04 22.81
N ASN A 2 -1.51 12.75 22.45
CA ASN A 2 -2.86 12.22 22.64
C ASN A 2 -3.11 11.17 21.55
N LEU A 3 -3.02 9.89 21.93
CA LEU A 3 -3.15 8.73 21.04
C LEU A 3 -4.60 8.38 20.71
N PHE A 4 -5.58 9.09 21.29
CA PHE A 4 -7.00 8.80 21.15
C PHE A 4 -7.69 9.78 20.21
N PRO A 5 -8.67 9.31 19.40
CA PRO A 5 -9.51 10.18 18.60
C PRO A 5 -10.31 11.15 19.50
N PRO A 6 -10.75 12.31 18.98
CA PRO A 6 -11.53 13.28 19.75
C PRO A 6 -12.79 12.63 20.36
N ASP A 7 -13.15 13.04 21.58
CA ASP A 7 -14.25 12.48 22.39
C ASP A 7 -15.59 12.29 21.65
N ASN A 8 -15.85 13.11 20.63
CA ASN A 8 -17.05 13.03 19.80
C ASN A 8 -17.14 11.71 18.99
N ASP A 9 -16.01 11.16 18.53
CA ASP A 9 -15.99 9.90 17.78
C ASP A 9 -16.28 8.70 18.71
N ILE A 10 -15.81 8.78 19.97
CA ILE A 10 -16.03 7.75 21.00
C ILE A 10 -17.49 7.75 21.48
N ARG A 11 -18.11 8.93 21.66
CA ARG A 11 -19.54 9.02 22.03
C ARG A 11 -20.46 8.49 20.93
N ARG A 12 -20.15 8.78 19.65
CA ARG A 12 -20.86 8.20 18.50
C ARG A 12 -20.74 6.68 18.44
N LEU A 13 -19.56 6.12 18.71
CA LEU A 13 -19.36 4.66 18.80
C LEU A 13 -20.31 4.01 19.82
N SER A 14 -20.37 4.58 21.03
CA SER A 14 -21.19 4.03 22.13
C SER A 14 -22.68 4.02 21.80
N SER A 15 -23.19 5.09 21.16
CA SER A 15 -24.60 5.16 20.73
C SER A 15 -24.94 4.26 19.55
N MET A 16 -23.96 3.87 18.73
CA MET A 16 -24.19 3.03 17.54
C MET A 16 -24.12 1.54 17.88
N LEU A 17 -23.24 1.18 18.82
CA LEU A 17 -23.13 -0.18 19.37
C LEU A 17 -24.42 -0.64 20.08
N SER A 18 -25.25 0.28 20.56
CA SER A 18 -26.54 -0.05 21.18
C SER A 18 -27.65 -0.35 20.16
N THR A 19 -27.47 0.01 18.88
CA THR A 19 -28.42 -0.27 17.80
C THR A 19 -27.96 -1.44 16.94
N LYS A 20 -28.55 -2.64 17.11
CA LYS A 20 -28.24 -3.86 16.34
C LYS A 20 -28.94 -3.88 14.98
N SER A 21 -28.64 -2.92 14.10
CA SER A 21 -29.15 -2.93 12.72
C SER A 21 -28.04 -3.31 11.73
N GLU A 22 -28.36 -3.91 10.58
CA GLU A 22 -27.33 -4.20 9.56
C GLU A 22 -26.60 -2.94 9.06
N SER A 23 -27.29 -1.80 9.05
CA SER A 23 -26.71 -0.48 8.75
C SER A 23 -25.63 -0.05 9.76
N SER A 24 -25.74 -0.47 11.03
CA SER A 24 -24.75 -0.10 12.05
C SER A 24 -23.43 -0.87 11.91
N PHE A 25 -23.41 -2.04 11.26
CA PHE A 25 -22.17 -2.81 11.04
C PHE A 25 -21.24 -2.15 10.03
N VAL A 26 -21.75 -1.77 8.85
CA VAL A 26 -20.92 -1.10 7.83
C VAL A 26 -20.31 0.17 8.42
N MET A 27 -21.14 0.98 9.08
CA MET A 27 -20.72 2.24 9.70
C MET A 27 -19.65 2.05 10.80
N LEU A 28 -19.72 0.97 11.56
CA LEU A 28 -18.73 0.62 12.58
C LEU A 28 -17.39 0.21 11.97
N ASP A 29 -17.41 -0.54 10.87
CA ASP A 29 -16.21 -0.92 10.12
C ASP A 29 -15.56 0.32 9.44
N CYS A 30 -16.36 1.26 8.94
CA CYS A 30 -15.87 2.56 8.46
C CYS A 30 -15.15 3.34 9.57
N LEU A 31 -15.76 3.37 10.75
CA LEU A 31 -15.26 4.10 11.90
C LEU A 31 -13.98 3.47 12.45
N PHE A 32 -13.93 2.13 12.49
CA PHE A 32 -12.71 1.38 12.73
C PHE A 32 -11.60 1.83 11.79
N TYR A 33 -11.86 1.83 10.48
CA TYR A 33 -10.87 2.22 9.47
C TYR A 33 -10.41 3.67 9.66
N LYS A 34 -11.33 4.59 9.97
CA LYS A 34 -11.02 5.99 10.29
C LYS A 34 -10.11 6.11 11.52
N ILE A 35 -10.42 5.39 12.60
CA ILE A 35 -9.62 5.41 13.84
C ILE A 35 -8.24 4.82 13.59
N ALA A 36 -8.19 3.62 12.99
CA ALA A 36 -6.94 2.93 12.72
C ALA A 36 -6.02 3.69 11.76
N ASN A 37 -6.57 4.49 10.84
CA ASN A 37 -5.77 5.32 9.94
C ASN A 37 -5.39 6.69 10.49
N ARG A 38 -6.00 7.15 11.59
CA ARG A 38 -5.61 8.39 12.26
C ARG A 38 -4.40 8.26 13.18
N ILE A 39 -4.01 7.03 13.52
CA ILE A 39 -2.85 6.82 14.38
C ILE A 39 -1.59 7.30 13.65
N PRO A 40 -0.81 8.21 14.24
CA PRO A 40 0.44 8.69 13.65
C PRO A 40 1.38 7.53 13.36
N VAL A 41 1.95 7.53 12.17
CA VAL A 41 2.98 6.57 11.77
C VAL A 41 4.33 7.07 12.30
N PRO A 42 5.03 6.30 13.14
CA PRO A 42 6.38 6.66 13.56
C PRO A 42 7.35 6.71 12.37
N THR A 43 8.30 7.63 12.42
CA THR A 43 9.28 7.85 11.34
C THR A 43 10.61 7.16 11.57
N ASP A 44 10.90 6.73 12.81
CA ASP A 44 12.11 6.00 13.16
C ASP A 44 11.78 4.61 13.74
N ILE A 45 12.78 3.73 13.67
CA ILE A 45 12.62 2.32 14.03
C ILE A 45 12.46 2.11 15.55
N SER A 46 13.01 3.00 16.37
CA SER A 46 12.92 2.91 17.83
C SER A 46 11.48 3.16 18.28
N ASP A 47 10.87 4.23 17.75
CA ASP A 47 9.47 4.55 18.04
C ASP A 47 8.50 3.52 17.46
N CYS A 48 8.81 2.93 16.30
CA CYS A 48 8.05 1.77 15.81
C CYS A 48 8.09 0.59 16.80
N HIS A 49 9.26 0.26 17.37
CA HIS A 49 9.36 -0.82 18.34
C HIS A 49 8.60 -0.52 19.64
N LYS A 50 8.68 0.72 20.16
CA LYS A 50 7.88 1.15 21.32
C LYS A 50 6.38 0.98 21.04
N TYR A 51 5.93 1.37 19.85
CA TYR A 51 4.54 1.23 19.44
C TYR A 51 4.12 -0.24 19.35
N LEU A 52 4.94 -1.11 18.76
CA LEU A 52 4.67 -2.54 18.69
C LEU A 52 4.55 -3.17 20.08
N SER A 53 5.47 -2.86 21.00
CA SER A 53 5.42 -3.35 22.39
C SER A 53 4.19 -2.85 23.16
N PHE A 54 3.80 -1.60 22.95
CA PHE A 54 2.55 -1.05 23.51
C PHE A 54 1.33 -1.80 22.97
N THR A 55 1.29 -2.03 21.67
CA THR A 55 0.19 -2.72 20.99
C THR A 55 0.10 -4.19 21.42
N GLU A 56 1.23 -4.89 21.57
CA GLU A 56 1.29 -6.24 22.12
C GLU A 56 0.76 -6.28 23.56
N SER A 57 1.16 -5.33 24.40
CA SER A 57 0.65 -5.24 25.79
C SER A 57 -0.87 -5.07 25.82
N LEU A 58 -1.44 -4.28 24.90
CA LEU A 58 -2.90 -4.13 24.77
C LEU A 58 -3.58 -5.39 24.23
N LEU A 59 -2.92 -6.15 23.35
CA LEU A 59 -3.45 -7.42 22.85
C LEU A 59 -3.48 -8.51 23.92
N MET A 60 -2.57 -8.45 24.89
CA MET A 60 -2.48 -9.40 26.00
C MET A 60 -3.39 -9.04 27.18
N SER A 61 -3.94 -7.82 27.22
CA SER A 61 -4.95 -7.46 28.21
C SER A 61 -6.33 -8.01 27.82
N GLU A 62 -7.24 -8.18 28.79
CA GLU A 62 -8.65 -8.57 28.56
C GLU A 62 -9.45 -7.42 27.88
N SER A 63 -8.99 -7.01 26.70
CA SER A 63 -9.60 -5.97 25.89
C SER A 63 -10.85 -6.48 25.17
N SER A 64 -11.74 -5.57 24.78
CA SER A 64 -12.87 -5.92 23.91
C SER A 64 -12.39 -6.40 22.54
N THR A 65 -13.18 -7.25 21.88
CA THR A 65 -12.87 -7.80 20.54
C THR A 65 -12.58 -6.69 19.51
N PHE A 66 -13.29 -5.57 19.60
CA PHE A 66 -13.06 -4.40 18.76
C PHE A 66 -11.65 -3.81 18.97
N ILE A 67 -11.26 -3.56 20.21
CA ILE A 67 -9.94 -3.02 20.54
C ILE A 67 -8.84 -3.99 20.10
N THR A 68 -9.05 -5.29 20.30
CA THR A 68 -8.14 -6.34 19.84
C THR A 68 -7.92 -6.26 18.33
N ASP A 69 -8.97 -6.11 17.53
CA ASP A 69 -8.84 -6.02 16.08
C ASP A 69 -8.19 -4.70 15.63
N VAL A 70 -8.43 -3.58 16.35
CA VAL A 70 -7.75 -2.29 16.07
C VAL A 70 -6.25 -2.45 16.33
N CYS A 71 -5.89 -3.12 17.43
CA CYS A 71 -4.51 -3.38 17.79
C CYS A 71 -3.84 -4.31 16.77
N LYS A 72 -4.50 -5.39 16.33
CA LYS A 72 -3.95 -6.28 15.28
C LYS A 72 -3.68 -5.54 13.98
N TYR A 73 -4.62 -4.70 13.54
CA TYR A 73 -4.46 -3.92 12.31
C TYR A 73 -3.27 -2.96 12.43
N ASN A 74 -3.17 -2.20 13.52
CA ASN A 74 -2.06 -1.27 13.73
C ASN A 74 -0.73 -1.98 13.91
N TYR A 75 -0.70 -3.12 14.61
CA TYR A 75 0.49 -3.95 14.75
C TYR A 75 1.03 -4.38 13.38
N ALA A 76 0.14 -4.84 12.50
CA ALA A 76 0.50 -5.24 11.14
C ALA A 76 0.99 -4.03 10.32
N LYS A 77 0.31 -2.88 10.39
CA LYS A 77 0.72 -1.64 9.71
C LYS A 77 2.09 -1.14 10.18
N ILE A 78 2.35 -1.11 11.48
CA ILE A 78 3.67 -0.74 12.01
C ILE A 78 4.73 -1.77 11.64
N SER A 79 4.40 -3.06 11.60
CA SER A 79 5.33 -4.08 11.12
C SER A 79 5.75 -3.83 9.67
N GLN A 80 4.84 -3.39 8.80
CA GLN A 80 5.19 -2.97 7.44
C GLN A 80 6.19 -1.81 7.41
N ILE A 81 6.01 -0.81 8.29
CA ILE A 81 6.92 0.36 8.39
C ILE A 81 8.30 -0.08 8.90
N VAL A 82 8.35 -0.93 9.93
CA VAL A 82 9.62 -1.47 10.44
C VAL A 82 10.38 -2.19 9.32
N ALA A 83 9.70 -3.04 8.54
CA ALA A 83 10.34 -3.72 7.42
C ALA A 83 10.99 -2.75 6.43
N GLN A 84 10.34 -1.62 6.13
CA GLN A 84 10.89 -0.60 5.25
C GLN A 84 12.06 0.17 5.85
N LEU A 85 12.09 0.38 7.17
CA LEU A 85 13.18 1.05 7.90
C LEU A 85 14.39 0.15 8.18
N LEU A 86 14.28 -1.16 7.95
CA LEU A 86 15.43 -2.05 8.09
C LEU A 86 16.54 -1.70 7.08
N PRO A 87 17.82 -1.97 7.40
CA PRO A 87 18.91 -1.78 6.46
C PRO A 87 18.70 -2.62 5.20
N PRO A 88 19.04 -2.11 3.99
CA PRO A 88 18.81 -2.81 2.74
C PRO A 88 19.27 -4.27 2.80
N PRO A 89 18.46 -5.21 2.28
CA PRO A 89 18.81 -6.62 2.29
C PRO A 89 20.01 -6.82 1.36
N LYS A 90 21.22 -6.82 1.91
CA LYS A 90 22.43 -7.10 1.14
C LYS A 90 22.36 -8.53 0.62
N SER A 91 22.55 -8.72 -0.68
CA SER A 91 22.45 -10.01 -1.37
C SER A 91 23.38 -11.10 -0.84
N VAL A 92 24.42 -10.76 -0.05
CA VAL A 92 25.46 -11.72 0.40
C VAL A 92 26.01 -11.43 1.82
N SER A 93 25.24 -10.83 2.73
CA SER A 93 25.74 -10.66 4.10
C SER A 93 25.66 -11.97 4.88
N LYS A 94 26.80 -12.45 5.40
CA LYS A 94 26.93 -13.65 6.26
C LYS A 94 26.12 -13.58 7.58
N THR A 95 25.47 -12.47 7.89
CA THR A 95 24.56 -12.35 9.02
C THR A 95 23.18 -12.90 8.64
N TYR A 96 22.99 -14.21 8.87
CA TYR A 96 21.73 -14.95 8.73
C TYR A 96 20.49 -14.27 9.36
N ASN A 97 20.66 -13.24 10.19
CA ASN A 97 19.60 -12.59 10.95
C ASN A 97 18.82 -11.51 10.17
N ILE A 98 19.36 -10.93 9.08
CA ILE A 98 18.68 -9.82 8.37
C ILE A 98 17.44 -10.31 7.61
N PRO A 99 17.51 -11.37 6.76
CA PRO A 99 16.33 -11.86 6.05
C PRO A 99 15.22 -12.34 7.00
N ALA A 100 15.58 -12.98 8.11
CA ALA A 100 14.62 -13.44 9.11
C ALA A 100 13.81 -12.29 9.73
N ARG A 101 14.45 -11.14 10.01
CA ARG A 101 13.76 -9.94 10.50
C ARG A 101 12.79 -9.37 9.48
N TYR A 102 13.19 -9.28 8.20
CA TYR A 102 12.29 -8.87 7.13
C TYR A 102 11.07 -9.80 7.05
N HIS A 103 11.29 -11.11 6.96
CA HIS A 103 10.21 -12.09 6.87
C HIS A 103 9.23 -11.99 8.03
N ARG A 104 9.73 -11.85 9.28
CA ARG A 104 8.87 -11.68 10.46
C ARG A 104 7.96 -10.47 10.35
N HIS A 105 8.53 -9.30 10.04
CA HIS A 105 7.77 -8.05 9.96
C HIS A 105 6.83 -8.02 8.74
N LEU A 106 7.28 -8.52 7.59
CA LEU A 106 6.46 -8.59 6.39
C LEU A 106 5.32 -9.61 6.53
N GLN A 107 5.55 -10.77 7.15
CA GLN A 107 4.50 -11.76 7.43
C GLN A 107 3.47 -11.23 8.43
N ASN A 108 3.90 -10.42 9.41
CA ASN A 108 2.95 -9.70 10.25
C ASN A 108 2.22 -8.61 9.45
N GLY A 109 2.90 -7.94 8.53
CA GLY A 109 2.35 -6.91 7.66
C GLY A 109 1.25 -7.40 6.72
N THR A 110 1.25 -8.67 6.30
CA THR A 110 0.17 -9.26 5.48
C THR A 110 -1.15 -9.46 6.23
N LYS A 111 -1.17 -9.14 7.54
CA LYS A 111 -2.38 -9.26 8.37
C LYS A 111 -3.28 -8.02 8.34
N THR A 112 -2.90 -6.91 7.67
CA THR A 112 -3.72 -5.67 7.59
C THR A 112 -4.90 -5.81 6.64
N ASP A 113 -4.62 -5.81 5.34
CA ASP A 113 -5.56 -5.73 4.23
C ASP A 113 -5.20 -6.78 3.15
N ALA A 114 -6.00 -6.84 2.09
CA ALA A 114 -5.84 -7.84 1.03
C ALA A 114 -4.48 -7.81 0.33
N VAL A 115 -3.81 -6.65 0.26
CA VAL A 115 -2.78 -6.40 -0.76
C VAL A 115 -1.52 -5.70 -0.26
N SER A 116 -1.59 -4.76 0.68
CA SER A 116 -0.47 -3.85 0.95
C SER A 116 0.75 -4.56 1.53
N GLY A 117 0.53 -5.43 2.53
CA GLY A 117 1.58 -6.24 3.11
C GLY A 117 2.19 -7.22 2.10
N TRP A 118 1.35 -7.79 1.22
CA TRP A 118 1.80 -8.71 0.16
C TRP A 118 2.63 -7.99 -0.89
N LEU A 119 2.29 -6.75 -1.23
CA LEU A 119 3.07 -5.94 -2.16
C LEU A 119 4.43 -5.53 -1.59
N LEU A 120 4.50 -5.18 -0.30
CA LEU A 120 5.81 -4.97 0.35
C LEU A 120 6.64 -6.27 0.39
N TYR A 121 5.99 -7.42 0.53
CA TYR A 121 6.63 -8.73 0.40
C TYR A 121 7.16 -8.99 -1.02
N ALA A 122 6.37 -8.63 -2.05
CA ALA A 122 6.78 -8.72 -3.45
C ALA A 122 7.98 -7.81 -3.75
N SER A 123 7.98 -6.59 -3.21
CA SER A 123 9.09 -5.64 -3.37
C SER A 123 10.35 -6.10 -2.64
N PHE A 124 10.23 -6.72 -1.46
CA PHE A 124 11.36 -7.37 -0.79
C PHE A 124 12.02 -8.43 -1.68
N TYR A 125 11.22 -9.29 -2.32
CA TYR A 125 11.75 -10.27 -3.25
C TYR A 125 12.35 -9.62 -4.51
N TYR A 126 11.78 -8.51 -4.98
CA TYR A 126 12.30 -7.79 -6.12
C TYR A 126 13.69 -7.23 -5.82
N VAL A 127 13.84 -6.50 -4.71
CA VAL A 127 15.13 -5.89 -4.33
C VAL A 127 16.20 -6.92 -3.97
N THR A 128 15.81 -8.16 -3.66
CA THR A 128 16.73 -9.29 -3.45
C THR A 128 16.97 -10.13 -4.70
N GLY A 129 16.42 -9.74 -5.85
CA GLY A 129 16.64 -10.40 -7.15
C GLY A 129 15.83 -11.68 -7.36
N GLN A 130 14.84 -11.97 -6.52
CA GLN A 130 13.98 -13.17 -6.60
C GLN A 130 12.74 -12.89 -7.46
N PHE A 131 12.96 -12.59 -8.73
CA PHE A 131 11.93 -12.07 -9.63
C PHE A 131 10.73 -13.02 -9.83
N ASP A 132 10.95 -14.35 -9.89
CA ASP A 132 9.85 -15.31 -10.01
C ASP A 132 8.92 -15.28 -8.79
N VAL A 133 9.47 -15.07 -7.60
CA VAL A 133 8.68 -14.97 -6.37
C VAL A 133 7.88 -13.66 -6.37
N THR A 134 8.51 -12.56 -6.79
CA THR A 134 7.82 -11.28 -6.99
C THR A 134 6.65 -11.42 -7.95
N LEU A 135 6.84 -12.06 -9.12
CA LEU A 135 5.79 -12.27 -10.10
C LEU A 135 4.59 -13.04 -9.51
N ARG A 136 4.83 -14.17 -8.84
CA ARG A 136 3.75 -14.94 -8.17
C ARG A 136 2.99 -14.13 -7.12
N LEU A 137 3.69 -13.30 -6.35
CA LEU A 137 3.04 -12.44 -5.36
C LEU A 137 2.24 -11.32 -6.04
N THR A 138 2.72 -10.76 -7.16
CA THR A 138 1.92 -9.80 -7.93
C THR A 138 0.68 -10.45 -8.57
N ASP A 139 0.76 -11.70 -9.03
CA ASP A 139 -0.43 -12.44 -9.50
C ASP A 139 -1.46 -12.61 -8.38
N TYR A 140 -1.00 -13.00 -7.19
CA TYR A 140 -1.85 -13.09 -6.01
C TYR A 140 -2.53 -11.76 -5.70
N VAL A 141 -1.78 -10.67 -5.66
CA VAL A 141 -2.30 -9.32 -5.40
C VAL A 141 -3.31 -8.89 -6.46
N LEU A 142 -2.99 -9.06 -7.74
CA LEU A 142 -3.87 -8.70 -8.85
C LEU A 142 -5.18 -9.50 -8.83
N SER A 143 -5.14 -10.79 -8.43
CA SER A 143 -6.35 -11.59 -8.23
C SER A 143 -7.27 -11.05 -7.13
N ARG A 144 -6.73 -10.24 -6.20
CA ARG A 144 -7.51 -9.55 -5.16
C ARG A 144 -7.96 -8.16 -5.57
N CYS A 145 -7.33 -7.54 -6.56
CA CYS A 145 -7.70 -6.23 -7.10
C CYS A 145 -8.93 -6.29 -8.03
N SER A 146 -9.94 -7.10 -7.68
CA SER A 146 -11.18 -7.18 -8.45
C SER A 146 -12.03 -5.92 -8.23
N PRO A 147 -12.77 -5.43 -9.23
CA PRO A 147 -13.57 -4.21 -9.13
C PRO A 147 -14.58 -4.24 -7.98
N ASP A 148 -15.10 -5.44 -7.68
CA ASP A 148 -16.05 -5.69 -6.59
C ASP A 148 -15.41 -5.62 -5.20
N MET A 149 -14.07 -5.72 -5.11
CA MET A 149 -13.28 -5.60 -3.87
C MET A 149 -12.63 -4.22 -3.70
N MET A 150 -12.71 -3.34 -4.70
CA MET A 150 -12.08 -2.01 -4.64
C MET A 150 -12.98 -1.02 -3.90
N LEU A 151 -13.02 -1.08 -2.57
CA LEU A 151 -13.41 0.09 -1.78
C LEU A 151 -12.34 1.16 -1.94
N LYS A 152 -12.62 2.12 -2.82
CA LYS A 152 -11.72 3.22 -3.15
C LYS A 152 -11.92 4.33 -2.13
N ASP A 153 -10.93 4.47 -1.26
CA ASP A 153 -10.85 5.56 -0.28
C ASP A 153 -12.03 5.55 0.73
N VAL A 154 -11.92 6.36 1.78
CA VAL A 154 -12.77 6.33 3.00
C VAL A 154 -14.24 6.73 2.73
N ASP A 155 -14.66 6.90 1.48
CA ASP A 155 -16.00 7.36 1.13
C ASP A 155 -17.00 6.18 1.11
N TYR A 156 -17.13 5.55 2.27
CA TYR A 156 -18.15 4.54 2.57
C TYR A 156 -19.58 5.10 2.55
N ASP A 157 -19.73 6.40 2.33
CA ASP A 157 -21.02 7.06 2.25
C ASP A 157 -21.68 6.83 0.87
N CYS A 158 -20.95 6.33 -0.12
CA CYS A 158 -21.51 5.93 -1.41
C CYS A 158 -22.25 4.58 -1.31
N GLU A 159 -23.53 4.57 -1.72
CA GLU A 159 -24.37 3.36 -1.73
C GLU A 159 -23.73 2.19 -2.53
N VAL A 160 -23.03 2.50 -3.62
CA VAL A 160 -22.30 1.50 -4.43
C VAL A 160 -21.24 0.80 -3.59
N HIS A 161 -20.45 1.56 -2.82
CA HIS A 161 -19.42 1.02 -1.94
C HIS A 161 -20.03 0.16 -0.82
N GLN A 162 -21.13 0.61 -0.21
CA GLN A 162 -21.83 -0.17 0.80
C GLN A 162 -22.39 -1.48 0.22
N ASN A 163 -22.92 -1.45 -1.00
CA ASN A 163 -23.44 -2.64 -1.68
C ASN A 163 -22.32 -3.62 -2.05
N CYS A 164 -21.16 -3.14 -2.53
CA CYS A 164 -19.99 -3.99 -2.76
C CYS A 164 -19.50 -4.63 -1.44
N TYR A 165 -19.43 -3.85 -0.36
CA TYR A 165 -19.10 -4.36 0.97
C TYR A 165 -20.08 -5.47 1.37
N ARG A 166 -21.40 -5.22 1.32
CA ARG A 166 -22.44 -6.19 1.71
C ARG A 166 -22.41 -7.49 0.90
N LYS A 167 -22.03 -7.42 -0.38
CA LYS A 167 -21.91 -8.62 -1.24
C LYS A 167 -20.76 -9.53 -0.84
N ASN A 168 -19.66 -8.95 -0.37
CA ASN A 168 -18.43 -9.69 -0.08
C ASN A 168 -18.31 -10.10 1.38
N VAL A 169 -19.09 -9.49 2.26
CA VAL A 169 -18.90 -9.59 3.71
C VAL A 169 -20.08 -10.28 4.39
N HIS A 170 -19.79 -11.29 5.21
CA HIS A 170 -20.79 -12.04 5.96
C HIS A 170 -20.77 -11.69 7.46
N SER A 171 -21.94 -11.75 8.10
CA SER A 171 -22.11 -11.41 9.53
C SER A 171 -21.33 -12.32 10.48
N THR A 172 -20.95 -13.52 10.04
CA THR A 172 -20.16 -14.49 10.81
C THR A 172 -18.66 -14.21 10.80
N MET A 173 -18.17 -13.30 9.95
CA MET A 173 -16.76 -12.95 9.85
C MET A 173 -16.32 -12.03 10.99
N THR A 174 -15.08 -12.19 11.46
CA THR A 174 -14.47 -11.23 12.39
C THR A 174 -14.28 -9.88 11.70
N LEU A 175 -14.25 -8.77 12.46
CA LEU A 175 -14.02 -7.44 11.89
C LEU A 175 -12.73 -7.42 11.06
N ASN A 176 -11.67 -8.04 11.56
CA ASN A 176 -10.41 -8.17 10.83
C ASN A 176 -10.56 -8.91 9.49
N ASP A 177 -11.35 -9.99 9.42
CA ASP A 177 -11.56 -10.73 8.17
C ASP A 177 -12.38 -9.92 7.18
N ARG A 178 -13.42 -9.22 7.66
CA ARG A 178 -14.21 -8.30 6.83
C ARG A 178 -13.33 -7.21 6.23
N MET A 179 -12.50 -6.57 7.04
CA MET A 179 -11.58 -5.53 6.60
C MET A 179 -10.57 -6.04 5.56
N LYS A 180 -10.06 -7.26 5.72
CA LYS A 180 -9.14 -7.88 4.76
C LYS A 180 -9.75 -8.13 3.40
N ILE A 181 -11.03 -8.44 3.31
CA ILE A 181 -11.69 -8.74 2.02
C ILE A 181 -12.37 -7.52 1.42
N SER A 182 -12.78 -6.56 2.26
CA SER A 182 -13.52 -5.39 1.82
C SER A 182 -12.63 -4.21 1.52
N THR A 183 -11.42 -4.12 2.08
CA THR A 183 -10.54 -2.96 1.86
C THR A 183 -9.32 -3.28 1.03
N ILE A 184 -9.12 -2.48 -0.01
CA ILE A 184 -7.91 -2.43 -0.82
C ILE A 184 -7.32 -1.04 -0.58
N SER A 185 -6.40 -0.97 0.37
CA SER A 185 -5.64 0.25 0.63
C SER A 185 -4.52 0.42 -0.39
N HIS A 186 -4.01 1.64 -0.50
CA HIS A 186 -2.76 1.92 -1.21
C HIS A 186 -1.57 1.27 -0.50
N VAL A 187 -0.52 0.96 -1.26
CA VAL A 187 0.78 0.63 -0.69
C VAL A 187 1.50 1.91 -0.35
N ARG A 188 1.89 2.06 0.91
CA ARG A 188 2.69 3.20 1.36
C ARG A 188 4.17 2.83 1.36
N TYR A 189 4.95 3.53 0.54
CA TYR A 189 6.40 3.53 0.66
C TYR A 189 6.84 4.73 1.48
N ILE A 190 7.57 4.49 2.57
CA ILE A 190 8.12 5.57 3.39
C ILE A 190 9.35 6.19 2.73
N LYS A 191 9.68 7.42 3.16
CA LYS A 191 10.90 8.10 2.72
C LYS A 191 12.12 7.19 2.98
N HIS A 192 12.97 7.03 1.97
CA HIS A 192 14.15 6.16 2.03
C HIS A 192 13.86 4.67 2.37
N SER A 193 12.66 4.18 2.04
CA SER A 193 12.31 2.77 2.20
C SER A 193 13.37 1.85 1.59
N SER A 194 13.82 0.86 2.35
CA SER A 194 14.72 -0.19 1.86
C SER A 194 14.04 -1.18 0.90
N LEU A 195 12.72 -1.12 0.79
CA LEU A 195 11.90 -2.00 -0.03
C LEU A 195 11.44 -1.35 -1.34
N ILE A 196 11.74 -0.07 -1.59
CA ILE A 196 11.41 0.54 -2.88
C ILE A 196 12.32 -0.05 -3.98
N PRO A 197 11.79 -0.41 -5.16
CA PRO A 197 12.61 -0.68 -6.34
C PRO A 197 13.60 0.47 -6.58
N LEU A 198 14.84 0.14 -6.95
CA LEU A 198 15.88 1.16 -7.21
C LEU A 198 15.43 2.15 -8.30
N GLU A 199 14.69 1.63 -9.27
CA GLU A 199 14.10 2.40 -10.37
C GLU A 199 13.09 3.43 -9.91
N LEU A 200 12.50 3.28 -8.71
CA LEU A 200 11.51 4.18 -8.12
C LEU A 200 12.08 5.00 -6.93
N LYS A 201 13.41 5.08 -6.82
CA LYS A 201 14.06 5.72 -5.67
C LYS A 201 13.82 7.23 -5.60
N LEU A 202 13.70 7.91 -6.74
CA LEU A 202 13.47 9.36 -6.78
C LEU A 202 12.09 9.73 -6.24
N GLU A 203 11.12 8.84 -6.40
CA GLU A 203 9.73 9.03 -6.01
C GLU A 203 9.55 9.03 -4.49
N VAL A 204 10.47 8.41 -3.73
CA VAL A 204 10.44 8.36 -2.26
C VAL A 204 11.57 9.17 -1.60
N GLU A 205 12.27 10.00 -2.37
CA GLU A 205 13.41 10.75 -1.87
C GLU A 205 12.99 11.87 -0.92
N ASP A 206 11.95 12.63 -1.29
CA ASP A 206 11.53 13.81 -0.55
C ASP A 206 10.45 13.48 0.50
N ALA A 207 9.58 12.53 0.21
CA ALA A 207 8.45 12.17 1.05
C ALA A 207 8.03 10.70 0.90
N ALA A 208 7.15 10.26 1.79
CA ALA A 208 6.43 8.99 1.60
C ALA A 208 5.40 9.13 0.48
N ILE A 209 5.19 8.06 -0.29
CA ILE A 209 4.20 8.00 -1.37
C ILE A 209 3.20 6.88 -1.11
N ASN A 210 1.97 7.09 -1.57
CA ASN A 210 0.95 6.06 -1.60
C ASN A 210 0.71 5.68 -3.06
N ILE A 211 0.83 4.39 -3.38
CA ILE A 211 0.67 3.90 -4.74
C ILE A 211 -0.53 2.94 -4.80
N PRO A 212 -1.44 3.10 -5.79
CA PRO A 212 -2.49 2.12 -6.03
C PRO A 212 -1.92 0.69 -6.21
N PRO A 213 -2.50 -0.34 -5.58
CA PRO A 213 -1.97 -1.71 -5.63
C PRO A 213 -1.82 -2.27 -7.04
N ASN A 214 -2.79 -1.99 -7.92
CA ASN A 214 -2.74 -2.38 -9.33
C ASN A 214 -1.55 -1.71 -10.06
N VAL A 215 -1.33 -0.41 -9.86
CA VAL A 215 -0.23 0.35 -10.46
C VAL A 215 1.13 -0.23 -10.06
N ILE A 216 1.38 -0.42 -8.76
CA ILE A 216 2.67 -0.97 -8.33
C ILE A 216 2.83 -2.45 -8.70
N SER A 217 1.75 -3.24 -8.77
CA SER A 217 1.80 -4.64 -9.22
C SER A 217 2.29 -4.74 -10.67
N HIS A 218 1.68 -3.99 -11.59
CA HIS A 218 2.09 -4.00 -12.99
C HIS A 218 3.46 -3.35 -13.21
N CYS A 219 3.82 -2.33 -12.42
CA CYS A 219 5.18 -1.80 -12.40
C CYS A 219 6.19 -2.89 -12.01
N LEU A 220 6.00 -3.58 -10.88
CA LEU A 220 6.89 -4.67 -10.45
C LEU A 220 7.00 -5.78 -11.50
N ARG A 221 5.91 -6.16 -12.17
CA ARG A 221 5.94 -7.11 -13.29
C ARG A 221 6.81 -6.60 -14.44
N CYS A 222 6.60 -5.35 -14.88
CA CYS A 222 7.40 -4.74 -15.93
C CYS A 222 8.89 -4.73 -15.58
N LEU A 223 9.23 -4.38 -14.34
CA LEU A 223 10.59 -4.41 -13.84
C LEU A 223 11.18 -5.82 -13.80
N CYS A 224 10.44 -6.81 -13.28
CA CYS A 224 10.85 -8.22 -13.28
C CYS A 224 11.15 -8.73 -14.69
N PHE A 225 10.22 -8.56 -15.64
CA PHE A 225 10.42 -9.01 -17.01
C PHE A 225 11.56 -8.28 -17.71
N HIS A 226 11.77 -6.99 -17.42
CA HIS A 226 12.96 -6.28 -17.88
C HIS A 226 14.25 -6.92 -17.36
N ARG A 227 14.33 -7.22 -16.05
CA ARG A 227 15.50 -7.86 -15.44
C ARG A 227 15.76 -9.27 -15.94
N LEU A 228 14.71 -10.00 -16.31
CA LEU A 228 14.78 -11.35 -16.90
C LEU A 228 15.06 -11.34 -18.40
N GLY A 229 15.06 -10.18 -19.07
CA GLY A 229 15.21 -10.09 -20.52
C GLY A 229 13.98 -10.53 -21.32
N ASP A 230 12.83 -10.71 -20.67
CA ASP A 230 11.58 -11.11 -21.30
C ASP A 230 10.86 -9.90 -21.90
N ILE A 231 11.20 -9.59 -23.15
CA ILE A 231 10.70 -8.41 -23.85
C ILE A 231 9.18 -8.48 -24.06
N PHE A 232 8.65 -9.66 -24.39
CA PHE A 232 7.23 -9.85 -24.69
C PHE A 232 6.38 -9.58 -23.45
N ASN A 233 6.69 -10.25 -22.33
CA ASN A 233 5.92 -10.06 -21.11
C ASN A 233 6.15 -8.68 -20.48
N ARG A 234 7.32 -8.07 -20.68
CA ARG A 234 7.56 -6.66 -20.31
C ARG A 234 6.62 -5.72 -21.06
N GLN A 235 6.50 -5.86 -22.38
CA GLN A 235 5.61 -5.04 -23.19
C GLN A 235 4.15 -5.24 -22.78
N GLN A 236 3.73 -6.47 -22.50
CA GLN A 236 2.38 -6.74 -22.01
C GLN A 236 2.13 -6.07 -20.66
N ALA A 237 3.04 -6.22 -19.69
CA ALA A 237 2.90 -5.58 -18.38
C ALA A 237 2.84 -4.04 -18.46
N LEU A 238 3.63 -3.44 -19.36
CA LEU A 238 3.62 -2.01 -19.62
C LEU A 238 2.29 -1.55 -20.26
N ARG A 239 1.75 -2.34 -21.20
CA ARG A 239 0.44 -2.08 -21.81
C ARG A 239 -0.68 -2.15 -20.77
N ASP A 240 -0.66 -3.16 -19.90
CA ASP A 240 -1.66 -3.30 -18.83
C ASP A 240 -1.59 -2.11 -17.86
N LEU A 241 -0.38 -1.69 -17.49
CA LEU A 241 -0.16 -0.49 -16.67
C LEU A 241 -0.70 0.77 -17.36
N TYR A 242 -0.43 0.94 -18.65
CA TYR A 242 -0.94 2.07 -19.43
C TYR A 242 -2.47 2.12 -19.40
N LEU A 243 -3.16 1.01 -19.66
CA LEU A 243 -4.62 0.95 -19.63
C LEU A 243 -5.18 1.33 -18.25
N ILE A 244 -4.56 0.80 -17.18
CA ILE A 244 -4.97 1.13 -15.80
C ILE A 244 -4.84 2.63 -15.51
N VAL A 245 -3.75 3.26 -15.97
CA VAL A 245 -3.47 4.67 -15.71
C VAL A 245 -4.33 5.60 -16.55
N ILE A 246 -4.43 5.35 -17.86
CA ILE A 246 -5.12 6.24 -18.79
C ILE A 246 -6.64 6.11 -18.71
N ASP A 247 -7.16 4.89 -18.59
CA ASP A 247 -8.60 4.70 -18.41
C ASP A 247 -9.07 5.11 -17.00
N ASN A 248 -8.14 5.61 -16.16
CA ASN A 248 -8.33 5.91 -14.75
C ASN A 248 -8.99 4.73 -14.01
N TYR A 249 -8.69 3.51 -14.46
CA TYR A 249 -9.34 2.32 -13.94
C TYR A 249 -8.88 2.11 -12.51
N SER A 250 -9.73 2.55 -11.59
CA SER A 250 -9.50 2.40 -10.16
C SER A 250 -8.38 3.22 -9.56
N ILE A 251 -8.03 4.33 -10.21
CA ILE A 251 -7.13 5.33 -9.66
C ILE A 251 -7.95 6.55 -9.26
N THR A 252 -7.84 6.96 -7.99
CA THR A 252 -8.49 8.18 -7.53
C THR A 252 -7.70 9.41 -8.01
N ARG A 253 -8.36 10.58 -8.05
CA ARG A 253 -7.71 11.84 -8.46
C ARG A 253 -6.43 12.15 -7.67
N SER A 254 -6.37 11.78 -6.39
CA SER A 254 -5.18 11.98 -5.55
C SER A 254 -3.98 11.12 -5.97
N HIS A 255 -4.21 10.00 -6.68
CA HIS A 255 -3.15 9.06 -7.05
C HIS A 255 -2.78 9.09 -8.54
N ILE A 256 -3.48 9.87 -9.38
CA ILE A 256 -3.21 9.87 -10.82
C ILE A 256 -1.80 10.36 -11.16
N SER A 257 -1.32 11.42 -10.49
CA SER A 257 -0.02 12.01 -10.75
C SER A 257 1.13 11.03 -10.43
N ILE A 258 1.12 10.36 -9.27
CA ILE A 258 2.13 9.33 -8.97
C ILE A 258 2.03 8.10 -9.90
N SER A 259 0.81 7.75 -10.34
CA SER A 259 0.61 6.62 -11.25
C SER A 259 1.17 6.92 -12.66
N LEU A 260 0.99 8.15 -13.15
CA LEU A 260 1.62 8.66 -14.37
C LEU A 260 3.15 8.65 -14.25
N THR A 261 3.71 9.11 -13.13
CA THR A 261 5.17 9.05 -12.90
C THR A 261 5.70 7.61 -12.97
N ILE A 262 5.03 6.66 -12.33
CA ILE A 262 5.43 5.24 -12.34
C ILE A 262 5.34 4.65 -13.76
N LEU A 263 4.30 4.98 -14.52
CA LEU A 263 4.18 4.59 -15.93
C LEU A 263 5.34 5.19 -16.75
N GLY A 264 5.68 6.46 -16.53
CA GLY A 264 6.81 7.13 -17.15
C GLY A 264 8.14 6.42 -16.86
N VAL A 265 8.36 5.97 -15.63
CA VAL A 265 9.56 5.19 -15.26
C VAL A 265 9.62 3.88 -16.06
N CYS A 266 8.49 3.18 -16.24
CA CYS A 266 8.45 1.95 -17.01
C CYS A 266 8.75 2.18 -18.51
N TYR A 267 8.31 3.32 -19.07
CA TYR A 267 8.69 3.75 -20.42
C TYR A 267 10.18 4.10 -20.52
N GLU A 268 10.73 4.85 -19.56
CA GLU A 268 12.16 5.20 -19.50
C GLU A 268 13.04 3.95 -19.52
N ILE A 269 12.73 2.96 -18.70
CA ILE A 269 13.45 1.67 -18.62
C ILE A 269 13.32 0.86 -19.90
N SER A 270 12.19 0.98 -20.60
CA SER A 270 11.96 0.31 -21.87
C SER A 270 12.64 1.02 -23.05
N GLY A 271 13.25 2.18 -22.83
CA GLY A 271 13.92 2.98 -23.84
C GLY A 271 13.03 3.98 -24.58
N ASP A 272 11.74 4.10 -24.20
CA ASP A 272 10.79 5.03 -24.82
C ASP A 272 10.79 6.36 -24.05
N LYS A 273 11.82 7.18 -24.31
CA LYS A 273 12.01 8.47 -23.63
C LYS A 273 10.87 9.45 -23.92
N ASP A 274 10.32 9.43 -25.13
CA ASP A 274 9.26 10.37 -25.54
C ASP A 274 7.99 10.13 -24.74
N ARG A 275 7.55 8.87 -24.60
CA ARG A 275 6.38 8.55 -23.77
C ARG A 275 6.65 8.77 -22.29
N ALA A 276 7.89 8.53 -21.82
CA ALA A 276 8.27 8.86 -20.46
C ALA A 276 8.10 10.37 -20.19
N TYR A 277 8.60 11.22 -21.09
CA TYR A 277 8.46 12.67 -21.01
C TYR A 277 7.00 13.12 -20.97
N GLN A 278 6.16 12.55 -21.84
CA GLN A 278 4.72 12.82 -21.85
C GLN A 278 4.06 12.46 -20.51
N CYS A 279 4.39 11.30 -19.94
CA CYS A 279 3.85 10.88 -18.65
C CYS A 279 4.25 11.83 -17.53
N TYR A 280 5.52 12.24 -17.47
CA TYR A 280 6.01 13.18 -16.47
C TYR A 280 5.37 14.58 -16.64
N GLY A 281 5.25 15.06 -17.88
CA GLY A 281 4.56 16.32 -18.18
C GLY A 281 3.10 16.31 -17.76
N GLU A 282 2.36 15.22 -18.04
CA GLU A 282 0.98 15.09 -17.59
C GLU A 282 0.89 14.98 -16.05
N ALA A 283 1.81 14.25 -15.42
CA ALA A 283 1.85 14.16 -13.95
C ALA A 283 1.98 15.53 -13.28
N LEU A 284 2.75 16.45 -13.87
CA LEU A 284 2.89 17.84 -13.41
C LEU A 284 1.59 18.64 -13.57
N GLN A 285 0.91 18.50 -14.71
CA GLN A 285 -0.35 19.21 -14.98
C GLN A 285 -1.47 18.78 -14.01
N ARG A 286 -1.47 17.51 -13.57
CA ARG A 286 -2.47 16.98 -12.63
C ARG A 286 -2.25 17.40 -11.17
N ASN A 287 -1.18 18.17 -10.90
CA ASN A 287 -0.91 18.95 -9.69
C ASN A 287 -1.18 18.24 -8.34
N ASN A 288 -0.33 17.27 -8.00
CA ASN A 288 -0.17 16.79 -6.63
C ASN A 288 1.27 17.10 -6.18
N MET A 289 1.41 17.95 -5.16
CA MET A 289 2.68 18.59 -4.73
C MET A 289 3.87 17.64 -4.54
N LEU A 290 3.64 16.37 -4.19
CA LEU A 290 4.73 15.41 -3.94
C LEU A 290 5.18 14.68 -5.21
N SER A 291 4.24 14.24 -6.05
CA SER A 291 4.58 13.56 -7.31
C SER A 291 5.13 14.54 -8.35
N SER A 292 4.77 15.83 -8.27
CA SER A 292 5.33 16.86 -9.15
C SER A 292 6.85 17.00 -9.00
N LEU A 293 7.38 16.97 -7.77
CA LEU A 293 8.83 17.07 -7.54
C LEU A 293 9.60 15.91 -8.19
N SER A 294 9.08 14.67 -8.05
CA SER A 294 9.71 13.51 -8.68
C SER A 294 9.65 13.57 -10.21
N ALA A 295 8.54 14.04 -10.79
CA ALA A 295 8.40 14.19 -12.24
C ALA A 295 9.33 15.28 -12.79
N GLU A 296 9.49 16.41 -12.10
CA GLU A 296 10.46 17.46 -12.44
C GLU A 296 11.90 16.94 -12.45
N LYS A 297 12.28 16.20 -11.39
CA LYS A 297 13.61 15.57 -11.30
C LYS A 297 13.85 14.60 -12.45
N ARG A 298 12.83 13.84 -12.85
CA ARG A 298 12.89 12.89 -13.98
C ARG A 298 13.08 13.60 -15.32
N ILE A 299 12.32 14.66 -15.59
CA ILE A 299 12.46 15.47 -16.81
C ILE A 299 13.87 16.07 -16.87
N SER A 300 14.34 16.68 -15.78
CA SER A 300 15.68 17.27 -15.71
C SER A 300 16.79 16.24 -15.97
N LYS A 301 16.60 15.00 -15.50
CA LYS A 301 17.51 13.88 -15.78
C LYS A 301 17.48 13.46 -17.24
N LEU A 302 16.33 13.48 -17.90
CA LEU A 302 16.22 13.14 -19.32
C LEU A 302 16.84 14.21 -20.22
N ASP A 303 16.70 15.49 -19.87
CA ASP A 303 17.27 16.61 -20.63
C ASP A 303 18.80 16.70 -20.52
N GLY A 304 19.38 16.15 -19.43
CA GLY A 304 20.82 16.16 -19.17
C GLY A 304 21.61 14.96 -19.73
N ASN A 305 20.98 14.05 -20.47
CA ASN A 305 21.60 12.83 -21.04
C ASN A 305 21.45 12.72 -22.56
#